data_AF-A0A9D9LXI9-F1
#
_entry.id   AF-A0A9D9LXI9-F1
#
_cell.length_a   1.000
_cell.length_b   1.000
_cell.length_c   1.000
_cell.angle_alpha   90.00
_cell.angle_beta   90.00
_cell.angle_gamma   90.00
#
_symmetry.space_group_name_H-M   'P 1'
#
loop_
_entity.id
_entity.type
_entity.pdbx_description
1 polymer ?
#
loop_
_entity_poly.entity_id
_entity_poly.type
_entity_poly.pdbx_seq_one_letter_code
_entity_poly.pdbx_strand_id
1 'polypeptide(L)'
;LEPRFAATILYNGAMWKGVELECCVDGQYGTYVDYGVEPYPYGKTVTGYYMRKFRQESNTDLTNVASTSAWVEIRLAEVLLNLAEAEYKLGNDAAAMGYIAQVRDRVGLPTDLSLTGDAVFEALVHERKIELAYEGHLWWDMRRWKLSEKAYTGYRVHGMKITKEGSGYRYQYVDADGQDRKFLNRMYRLPIPDAELRNNKAIQQFPEWNF
;
A
#
# COMPACT_ATOMS: atom_id res chain seq x y z
N LEU A 1 2.87 -15.09 -11.98
CA LEU A 1 2.71 -14.08 -10.90
C LEU A 1 2.75 -12.70 -11.56
N GLU A 2 1.90 -11.77 -11.16
CA GLU A 2 1.97 -10.40 -11.70
C GLU A 2 3.36 -9.79 -11.35
N PRO A 3 4.07 -9.15 -12.29
CA PRO A 3 5.46 -8.74 -12.07
C PRO A 3 5.68 -7.76 -10.91
N ARG A 4 4.76 -6.82 -10.71
CA ARG A 4 4.86 -5.79 -9.66
C ARG A 4 4.61 -6.37 -8.27
N PHE A 5 3.79 -7.40 -8.13
CA PHE A 5 3.62 -8.12 -6.87
C PHE A 5 4.96 -8.69 -6.41
N ALA A 6 5.68 -9.41 -7.28
CA ALA A 6 6.99 -9.99 -6.94
C ALA A 6 8.07 -8.92 -6.68
N ALA A 7 7.98 -7.77 -7.35
CA ALA A 7 8.88 -6.63 -7.15
C ALA A 7 8.57 -5.83 -5.86
N THR A 8 7.34 -5.91 -5.36
CA THR A 8 6.87 -5.07 -4.26
C THR A 8 6.76 -5.82 -2.93
N ILE A 9 6.42 -7.11 -2.98
CA ILE A 9 6.09 -7.94 -1.82
C ILE A 9 7.04 -9.14 -1.75
N LEU A 10 7.57 -9.39 -0.57
CA LEU A 10 8.19 -10.65 -0.19
C LEU A 10 7.13 -11.54 0.47
N TYR A 11 7.09 -12.80 0.06
CA TYR A 11 6.10 -13.80 0.46
C TYR A 11 6.81 -15.15 0.71
N ASN A 12 6.12 -16.10 1.33
CA ASN A 12 6.67 -17.45 1.57
C ASN A 12 7.09 -18.12 0.24
N GLY A 13 8.33 -18.59 0.13
CA GLY A 13 8.92 -19.14 -1.09
C GLY A 13 9.55 -18.08 -2.03
N ALA A 14 9.53 -16.79 -1.67
CA ALA A 14 10.22 -15.78 -2.47
C ALA A 14 11.74 -15.85 -2.23
N MET A 15 12.53 -15.75 -3.30
CA MET A 15 13.98 -15.59 -3.19
C MET A 15 14.34 -14.16 -2.76
N TRP A 16 15.16 -14.06 -1.72
CA TRP A 16 15.68 -12.80 -1.19
C TRP A 16 17.12 -12.99 -0.69
N LYS A 17 18.07 -12.22 -1.23
CA LYS A 17 19.49 -12.30 -0.85
C LYS A 17 20.08 -13.71 -0.95
N GLY A 18 19.68 -14.45 -1.97
CA GLY A 18 20.15 -15.82 -2.22
C GLY A 18 19.55 -16.90 -1.32
N VAL A 19 18.60 -16.56 -0.44
CA VAL A 19 17.85 -17.55 0.35
C VAL A 19 16.37 -17.53 -0.04
N GLU A 20 15.73 -18.69 0.04
CA GLU A 20 14.27 -18.80 -0.06
C GLU A 20 13.65 -18.41 1.29
N LEU A 21 12.70 -17.48 1.28
CA LEU A 21 12.06 -17.01 2.49
C LEU A 21 11.04 -18.03 3.00
N GLU A 22 11.06 -18.28 4.31
CA GLU A 22 10.12 -19.18 4.98
C GLU A 22 9.12 -18.38 5.82
N CYS A 23 8.34 -17.45 5.25
CA CYS A 23 7.42 -16.55 5.99
C CYS A 23 6.26 -17.25 6.76
N CYS A 24 6.58 -18.20 7.62
CA CYS A 24 5.70 -19.14 8.31
C CYS A 24 6.08 -19.22 9.79
N VAL A 25 5.22 -19.88 10.59
CA VAL A 25 5.51 -20.19 11.99
C VAL A 25 6.80 -21.02 12.05
N ASP A 26 7.72 -20.62 12.92
CA ASP A 26 9.06 -21.22 13.09
C ASP A 26 9.95 -21.19 11.83
N GLY A 27 9.63 -20.33 10.85
CA GLY A 27 10.46 -20.09 9.68
C GLY A 27 11.79 -19.43 10.02
N GLN A 28 12.89 -19.90 9.41
CA GLN A 28 14.24 -19.39 9.69
C GLN A 28 14.51 -18.05 9.00
N TYR A 29 14.12 -17.91 7.73
CA TYR A 29 14.36 -16.73 6.91
C TYR A 29 13.07 -15.93 6.72
N GLY A 30 12.62 -15.35 7.82
CA GLY A 30 11.32 -14.71 7.97
C GLY A 30 10.41 -15.59 8.81
N THR A 31 9.84 -15.04 9.88
CA THR A 31 8.99 -15.82 10.78
C THR A 31 7.64 -15.13 10.91
N TYR A 32 6.57 -15.90 10.86
CA TYR A 32 5.23 -15.41 11.20
C TYR A 32 5.02 -15.47 12.71
N VAL A 33 4.36 -14.45 13.26
CA VAL A 33 3.88 -14.44 14.66
C VAL A 33 2.45 -13.91 14.69
N ASP A 34 1.61 -14.46 15.58
CA ASP A 34 0.26 -13.92 15.76
C ASP A 34 0.33 -12.51 16.37
N TYR A 35 -0.59 -11.64 15.95
CA TYR A 35 -0.65 -10.27 16.45
C TYR A 35 -0.84 -10.24 17.98
N GLY A 36 -0.10 -9.38 18.66
CA GLY A 36 -0.18 -9.17 20.11
C GLY A 36 0.51 -10.23 20.97
N VAL A 37 1.10 -11.28 20.39
CA VAL A 37 1.84 -12.30 21.15
C VAL A 37 3.19 -11.78 21.64
N GLU A 38 3.91 -11.03 20.79
CA GLU A 38 5.20 -10.45 21.15
C GLU A 38 5.07 -8.92 21.29
N PRO A 39 5.61 -8.31 22.36
CA PRO A 39 5.56 -6.85 22.56
C PRO A 39 6.39 -6.10 21.50
N TYR A 40 7.41 -6.76 20.95
CA TYR A 40 8.20 -6.29 19.82
C TYR A 40 8.39 -7.45 18.85
N PRO A 41 8.10 -7.28 17.54
CA PRO A 41 8.13 -8.40 16.61
C PRO A 41 9.53 -8.83 16.18
N TYR A 42 10.61 -8.10 16.51
CA TYR A 42 12.00 -8.43 16.14
C TYR A 42 12.20 -8.85 14.66
N GLY A 43 11.50 -8.20 13.74
CA GLY A 43 11.59 -8.50 12.30
C GLY A 43 10.68 -9.64 11.82
N LYS A 44 9.81 -10.18 12.69
CA LYS A 44 8.75 -11.13 12.35
C LYS A 44 7.55 -10.42 11.71
N THR A 45 6.77 -11.14 10.93
CA THR A 45 5.56 -10.64 10.27
C THR A 45 4.30 -11.13 10.96
N VAL A 46 3.30 -10.25 11.10
CA VAL A 46 1.94 -10.61 11.53
C VAL A 46 1.00 -10.84 10.34
N THR A 47 1.49 -10.64 9.11
CA THR A 47 0.68 -10.76 7.89
C THR A 47 1.13 -11.87 6.95
N GLY A 48 2.28 -12.49 7.20
CA GLY A 48 2.88 -13.48 6.29
C GLY A 48 3.64 -12.84 5.10
N TYR A 49 3.70 -11.51 5.05
CA TYR A 49 4.34 -10.75 3.97
C TYR A 49 5.35 -9.74 4.52
N TYR A 50 6.32 -9.37 3.69
CA TYR A 50 7.23 -8.24 3.92
C TYR A 50 7.29 -7.31 2.71
N MET A 51 7.74 -6.08 2.91
CA MET A 51 7.97 -5.13 1.84
C MET A 51 9.29 -5.42 1.12
N ARG A 52 9.24 -5.61 -0.21
CA ARG A 52 10.43 -5.72 -1.09
C ARG A 52 10.83 -4.38 -1.70
N LYS A 53 9.84 -3.54 -2.03
CA LYS A 53 10.06 -2.28 -2.74
C LYS A 53 11.09 -1.40 -2.04
N PHE A 54 11.93 -0.72 -2.82
CA PHE A 54 13.05 0.12 -2.37
C PHE A 54 14.23 -0.60 -1.70
N ARG A 55 14.16 -1.93 -1.54
CA ARG A 55 15.23 -2.71 -0.91
C ARG A 55 16.16 -3.30 -1.96
N GLN A 56 17.45 -2.98 -1.83
CA GLN A 56 18.50 -3.57 -2.63
C GLN A 56 19.01 -4.85 -1.93
N GLU A 57 19.03 -5.97 -2.65
CA GLU A 57 19.46 -7.26 -2.09
C GLU A 57 20.95 -7.30 -1.78
N SER A 58 21.76 -6.59 -2.56
CA SER A 58 23.21 -6.46 -2.34
C SER A 58 23.57 -5.70 -1.06
N ASN A 59 22.64 -4.97 -0.44
CA ASN A 59 22.91 -4.27 0.82
C ASN A 59 22.81 -5.24 2.01
N THR A 60 23.95 -5.75 2.47
CA THR A 60 24.05 -6.72 3.56
C THR A 60 24.47 -6.14 4.91
N ASP A 61 25.04 -4.93 4.95
CA ASP A 61 25.41 -4.23 6.19
C ASP A 61 24.40 -3.11 6.49
N LEU A 62 23.47 -3.39 7.39
CA LEU A 62 22.41 -2.45 7.77
C LEU A 62 22.82 -1.53 8.94
N THR A 63 24.01 -1.73 9.50
CA THR A 63 24.48 -1.04 10.71
C THR A 63 25.53 0.01 10.42
N ASN A 64 26.45 -0.26 9.49
CA ASN A 64 27.58 0.62 9.19
C ASN A 64 27.49 1.24 7.80
N VAL A 65 26.59 0.75 6.93
CA VAL A 65 26.42 1.27 5.57
C VAL A 65 25.03 1.87 5.41
N ALA A 66 25.00 3.17 5.14
CA ALA A 66 23.76 3.87 4.81
C ALA A 66 23.22 3.39 3.46
N SER A 67 21.90 3.32 3.33
CA SER A 67 21.25 3.06 2.05
C SER A 67 21.56 4.19 1.06
N THR A 68 21.92 3.84 -0.17
CA THR A 68 22.11 4.78 -1.29
C THR A 68 20.86 4.89 -2.17
N SER A 69 19.79 4.14 -1.88
CA SER A 69 18.52 4.25 -2.61
C SER A 69 17.93 5.65 -2.46
N ALA A 70 17.77 6.37 -3.57
CA ALA A 70 17.05 7.64 -3.59
C ALA A 70 15.56 7.40 -3.33
N TRP A 71 14.96 8.27 -2.52
CA TRP A 71 13.50 8.36 -2.42
C TRP A 71 12.96 9.08 -3.65
N VAL A 72 11.97 8.47 -4.31
CA VAL A 72 11.38 9.01 -5.53
C VAL A 72 10.15 9.82 -5.16
N GLU A 73 10.28 11.14 -5.17
CA GLU A 73 9.15 12.04 -4.88
C GLU A 73 8.15 12.15 -6.03
N ILE A 74 8.64 12.13 -7.28
CA ILE A 74 7.82 12.16 -8.50
C ILE A 74 8.47 11.28 -9.56
N ARG A 75 7.66 10.51 -10.29
CA ARG A 75 8.11 9.72 -11.46
C ARG A 75 7.06 9.67 -12.55
N LEU A 76 7.50 9.33 -13.76
CA LEU A 76 6.67 9.37 -14.96
C LEU A 76 5.35 8.59 -14.84
N ALA A 77 5.34 7.43 -14.16
CA ALA A 77 4.10 6.68 -14.01
C ALA A 77 3.03 7.44 -13.22
N GLU A 78 3.43 8.23 -12.20
CA GLU A 78 2.50 9.11 -11.48
C GLU A 78 1.96 10.20 -12.42
N VAL A 79 2.82 10.81 -13.23
CA VAL A 79 2.41 11.84 -14.21
C VAL A 79 1.38 11.28 -15.19
N LEU A 80 1.61 10.08 -15.72
CA LEU A 80 0.67 9.41 -16.62
C LEU A 80 -0.67 9.13 -15.92
N LEU A 81 -0.64 8.67 -14.66
CA LEU A 81 -1.86 8.40 -13.90
C LEU A 81 -2.58 9.69 -13.45
N ASN A 82 -1.87 10.80 -13.30
CA ASN A 82 -2.46 12.12 -13.07
C ASN A 82 -3.16 12.63 -14.35
N LEU A 83 -2.54 12.44 -15.53
CA LEU A 83 -3.18 12.71 -16.83
C LEU A 83 -4.41 11.82 -17.04
N ALA A 84 -4.31 10.52 -16.75
CA ALA A 84 -5.43 9.59 -16.85
C ALA A 84 -6.63 10.05 -16.01
N GLU A 85 -6.38 10.50 -14.78
CA GLU A 85 -7.42 11.04 -13.92
C GLU A 85 -8.04 12.33 -14.47
N ALA A 86 -7.21 13.25 -14.97
CA ALA A 86 -7.68 14.50 -15.55
C ALA A 86 -8.59 14.25 -16.77
N GLU A 87 -8.17 13.37 -17.68
CA GLU A 87 -8.97 12.99 -18.86
C GLU A 87 -10.30 12.35 -18.47
N TYR A 88 -10.31 11.44 -17.49
CA TYR A 88 -11.54 10.86 -16.97
C TYR A 88 -12.49 11.95 -16.43
N LYS A 89 -11.96 12.92 -15.68
CA LYS A 89 -12.77 14.05 -15.16
C LYS A 89 -13.28 15.00 -16.24
N LEU A 90 -12.63 15.04 -17.41
CA LEU A 90 -13.08 15.76 -18.59
C LEU A 90 -14.09 14.96 -19.44
N GLY A 91 -14.35 13.69 -19.10
CA GLY A 91 -15.23 12.80 -19.86
C GLY A 91 -14.54 12.07 -21.02
N ASN A 92 -13.21 12.11 -21.08
CA ASN A 92 -12.41 11.50 -22.14
C ASN A 92 -11.92 10.09 -21.74
N ASP A 93 -12.85 9.17 -21.57
CA ASP A 93 -12.59 7.80 -21.09
C ASP A 93 -11.51 7.06 -21.91
N ALA A 94 -11.57 7.18 -23.24
CA ALA A 94 -10.59 6.54 -24.12
C ALA A 94 -9.15 7.06 -23.89
N ALA A 95 -9.00 8.37 -23.65
CA ALA A 95 -7.70 8.97 -23.35
C ALA A 95 -7.20 8.54 -21.96
N ALA A 96 -8.10 8.51 -20.96
CA ALA A 96 -7.79 8.04 -19.63
C ALA A 96 -7.26 6.59 -19.64
N MET A 97 -7.97 5.69 -20.33
CA MET A 97 -7.54 4.30 -20.49
C MET A 97 -6.24 4.17 -21.29
N GLY A 98 -6.00 5.05 -22.26
CA GLY A 98 -4.73 5.11 -23.00
C GLY A 98 -3.52 5.42 -22.10
N TYR A 99 -3.67 6.31 -21.11
CA TYR A 99 -2.59 6.60 -20.15
C TYR A 99 -2.41 5.48 -19.11
N ILE A 100 -3.50 4.84 -18.67
CA ILE A 100 -3.44 3.63 -17.82
C ILE A 100 -2.70 2.51 -18.57
N ALA A 101 -2.99 2.32 -19.86
CA ALA A 101 -2.33 1.31 -20.69
C ALA A 101 -0.82 1.51 -20.75
N GLN A 102 -0.32 2.75 -20.93
CA GLN A 102 1.12 3.03 -20.95
C GLN A 102 1.84 2.58 -19.66
N VAL A 103 1.21 2.70 -18.49
CA VAL A 103 1.77 2.22 -17.22
C VAL A 103 1.84 0.68 -17.19
N ARG A 104 0.79 0.03 -17.69
CA ARG A 104 0.61 -1.43 -17.70
C ARG A 104 1.49 -2.11 -18.75
N ASP A 105 1.67 -1.51 -19.91
CA ASP A 105 2.48 -2.02 -21.03
C ASP A 105 3.96 -2.17 -20.63
N ARG A 106 4.48 -1.27 -19.80
CA ARG A 106 5.84 -1.34 -19.26
C ARG A 106 6.12 -2.65 -18.52
N VAL A 107 5.09 -3.27 -17.93
CA VAL A 107 5.18 -4.55 -17.22
C VAL A 107 4.45 -5.69 -17.95
N GLY A 108 4.09 -5.48 -19.22
CA GLY A 108 3.48 -6.50 -20.08
C GLY A 108 2.08 -6.93 -19.66
N LEU A 109 1.30 -6.05 -19.02
CA LEU A 109 -0.07 -6.37 -18.61
C LEU A 109 -1.09 -5.93 -19.65
N PRO A 110 -2.12 -6.76 -19.94
CA PRO A 110 -3.18 -6.38 -20.85
C PRO A 110 -4.03 -5.26 -20.26
N THR A 111 -4.56 -4.39 -21.11
CA THR A 111 -5.46 -3.30 -20.72
C THR A 111 -6.73 -3.35 -21.57
N ASP A 112 -7.89 -3.38 -20.92
CA ASP A 112 -9.17 -3.26 -21.62
C ASP A 112 -9.43 -1.79 -21.95
N LEU A 113 -9.15 -1.39 -23.19
CA LEU A 113 -9.33 -0.02 -23.65
C LEU A 113 -10.81 0.34 -23.92
N SER A 114 -11.74 -0.62 -23.77
CA SER A 114 -13.17 -0.40 -24.01
C SER A 114 -13.95 0.09 -22.78
N LEU A 115 -13.30 0.20 -21.62
CA LEU A 115 -13.93 0.67 -20.39
C LEU A 115 -14.42 2.12 -20.53
N THR A 116 -15.59 2.39 -19.94
CA THR A 116 -16.23 3.71 -19.92
C THR A 116 -16.87 3.98 -18.56
N GLY A 117 -17.11 5.25 -18.24
CA GLY A 117 -17.80 5.68 -17.02
C GLY A 117 -17.10 5.22 -15.75
N ASP A 118 -17.87 4.73 -14.77
CA ASP A 118 -17.34 4.36 -13.46
C ASP A 118 -16.26 3.26 -13.53
N ALA A 119 -16.30 2.38 -14.53
CA ALA A 119 -15.29 1.35 -14.72
C ALA A 119 -13.89 1.93 -15.02
N VAL A 120 -13.81 3.09 -15.68
CA VAL A 120 -12.52 3.80 -15.90
C VAL A 120 -11.96 4.31 -14.59
N PHE A 121 -12.82 4.87 -13.73
CA PHE A 121 -12.39 5.33 -12.41
C PHE A 121 -11.94 4.17 -11.52
N GLU A 122 -12.65 3.05 -11.53
CA GLU A 122 -12.23 1.85 -10.81
C GLU A 122 -10.88 1.32 -11.30
N ALA A 123 -10.66 1.28 -12.62
CA ALA A 123 -9.38 0.92 -13.22
C ALA A 123 -8.26 1.88 -12.79
N LEU A 124 -8.52 3.19 -12.81
CA LEU A 124 -7.58 4.22 -12.37
C LEU A 124 -7.20 4.05 -10.88
N VAL A 125 -8.20 3.90 -10.00
CA VAL A 125 -8.00 3.72 -8.56
C VAL A 125 -7.16 2.47 -8.30
N HIS A 126 -7.47 1.38 -8.99
CA HIS A 126 -6.73 0.13 -8.88
C HIS A 126 -5.29 0.28 -9.37
N GLU A 127 -5.08 0.88 -10.54
CA GLU A 127 -3.75 1.04 -11.13
C GLU A 127 -2.87 1.95 -10.27
N ARG A 128 -3.40 3.06 -9.76
CA ARG A 128 -2.69 3.94 -8.81
C ARG A 128 -2.31 3.20 -7.53
N LYS A 129 -3.22 2.39 -6.97
CA LYS A 129 -2.95 1.61 -5.75
C LYS A 129 -1.78 0.64 -5.94
N ILE A 130 -1.71 -0.05 -7.08
CA ILE A 130 -0.67 -1.05 -7.35
C ILE A 130 0.65 -0.36 -7.73
N GLU A 131 0.60 0.54 -8.71
CA GLU A 131 1.78 1.17 -9.26
C GLU A 131 2.52 1.99 -8.20
N LEU A 132 1.79 2.77 -7.41
CA LEU A 132 2.31 3.68 -6.38
C LEU A 132 2.27 3.07 -4.97
N ALA A 133 2.19 1.73 -4.86
CA ALA A 133 2.20 1.05 -3.57
C ALA A 133 3.47 1.41 -2.78
N TYR A 134 3.31 1.74 -1.49
CA TYR A 134 4.38 2.20 -0.58
C TYR A 134 5.06 3.53 -0.96
N GLU A 135 4.50 4.31 -1.88
CA GLU A 135 5.02 5.62 -2.31
C GLU A 135 4.27 6.81 -1.66
N GLY A 136 3.45 6.56 -0.63
CA GLY A 136 2.74 7.63 0.10
C GLY A 136 1.45 8.14 -0.55
N HIS A 137 1.04 7.66 -1.73
CA HIS A 137 -0.11 8.21 -2.45
C HIS A 137 -1.48 7.73 -1.94
N LEU A 138 -1.65 6.41 -1.69
CA LEU A 138 -2.98 5.81 -1.46
C LEU A 138 -3.78 6.51 -0.34
N TRP A 139 -3.11 6.92 0.73
CA TRP A 139 -3.74 7.64 1.83
C TRP A 139 -4.37 8.97 1.37
N TRP A 140 -3.65 9.76 0.58
CA TRP A 140 -4.12 11.04 0.07
C TRP A 140 -5.14 10.88 -1.06
N ASP A 141 -4.90 9.92 -1.95
CA ASP A 141 -5.79 9.57 -3.06
C ASP A 141 -7.19 9.20 -2.55
N MET A 142 -7.28 8.29 -1.58
CA MET A 142 -8.57 7.90 -1.00
C MET A 142 -9.28 9.06 -0.28
N ARG A 143 -8.52 10.00 0.30
CA ARG A 143 -9.08 11.18 0.99
C ARG A 143 -9.63 12.20 0.01
N ARG A 144 -8.90 12.52 -1.05
CA ARG A 144 -9.34 13.51 -2.06
C ARG A 144 -10.50 12.99 -2.91
N TRP A 145 -10.57 11.68 -3.12
CA TRP A 145 -11.73 11.03 -3.76
C TRP A 145 -12.92 10.80 -2.83
N LYS A 146 -12.81 11.14 -1.53
CA LYS A 146 -13.84 10.88 -0.52
C LYS A 146 -14.25 9.41 -0.41
N LEU A 147 -13.30 8.50 -0.61
CA LEU A 147 -13.51 7.05 -0.54
C LEU A 147 -13.11 6.46 0.82
N SER A 148 -12.27 7.14 1.60
CA SER A 148 -11.74 6.60 2.86
C SER A 148 -12.81 6.18 3.87
N GLU A 149 -13.86 6.98 4.06
CA GLU A 149 -14.96 6.67 4.98
C GLU A 149 -15.65 5.36 4.62
N LYS A 150 -15.99 5.20 3.33
CA LYS A 150 -16.62 3.99 2.78
C LYS A 150 -15.68 2.79 2.83
N ALA A 151 -14.42 2.98 2.47
CA ALA A 151 -13.45 1.90 2.30
C ALA A 151 -12.87 1.39 3.64
N TYR A 152 -12.81 2.25 4.66
CA TYR A 152 -12.05 1.96 5.88
C TYR A 152 -12.87 2.01 7.16
N THR A 153 -14.19 2.20 7.12
CA THR A 153 -15.04 2.07 8.31
C THR A 153 -15.62 0.67 8.39
N GLY A 154 -15.39 -0.02 9.51
CA GLY A 154 -15.76 -1.42 9.66
C GLY A 154 -14.86 -2.37 8.84
N TYR A 155 -13.74 -1.87 8.31
CA TYR A 155 -12.85 -2.66 7.48
C TYR A 155 -11.85 -3.42 8.35
N ARG A 156 -11.85 -4.75 8.23
CA ARG A 156 -10.89 -5.63 8.88
C ARG A 156 -9.71 -5.94 7.97
N VAL A 157 -8.50 -5.69 8.44
CA VAL A 157 -7.28 -6.08 7.73
C VAL A 157 -6.90 -7.51 8.06
N HIS A 158 -6.30 -8.20 7.10
CA HIS A 158 -5.99 -9.61 7.24
C HIS A 158 -4.60 -9.93 6.73
N GLY A 159 -4.07 -11.04 7.21
CA GLY A 159 -2.81 -11.64 6.83
C GLY A 159 -2.99 -13.10 6.42
N MET A 160 -1.86 -13.73 6.15
CA MET A 160 -1.75 -15.15 5.90
C MET A 160 -0.87 -15.77 6.99
N LYS A 161 -1.48 -16.55 7.88
CA LYS A 161 -0.75 -17.43 8.79
C LYS A 161 -0.35 -18.68 8.03
N ILE A 162 0.95 -18.94 8.03
CA ILE A 162 1.52 -20.05 7.27
C ILE A 162 2.16 -21.01 8.27
N THR A 163 1.80 -22.30 8.22
CA THR A 163 2.38 -23.34 9.08
C THR A 163 2.92 -24.47 8.22
N LYS A 164 4.09 -25.02 8.58
CA LYS A 164 4.66 -26.19 7.90
C LYS A 164 3.73 -27.40 8.10
N GLU A 165 3.45 -28.13 7.03
CA GLU A 165 2.61 -29.33 7.05
C GLU A 165 3.26 -30.41 6.16
N GLY A 166 3.98 -31.34 6.77
CA GLY A 166 4.80 -32.32 6.05
C GLY A 166 5.86 -31.62 5.19
N SER A 167 5.88 -31.92 3.89
CA SER A 167 6.75 -31.27 2.90
C SER A 167 6.19 -29.96 2.34
N GLY A 168 4.99 -29.55 2.76
CA GLY A 168 4.30 -28.37 2.25
C GLY A 168 3.96 -27.35 3.33
N TYR A 169 3.02 -26.47 2.98
CA TYR A 169 2.54 -25.41 3.85
C TYR A 169 1.02 -25.37 3.87
N ARG A 170 0.47 -25.13 5.06
CA ARG A 170 -0.92 -24.75 5.25
C ARG A 170 -1.02 -23.23 5.31
N TYR A 171 -1.93 -22.68 4.53
CA TYR A 171 -2.21 -21.24 4.44
C TYR A 171 -3.55 -20.94 5.10
N GLN A 172 -3.58 -20.03 6.07
CA GLN A 172 -4.77 -19.62 6.81
C GLN A 172 -4.95 -18.10 6.72
N TYR A 173 -6.10 -17.66 6.21
CA TYR A 173 -6.47 -16.25 6.24
C TYR A 173 -6.85 -15.86 7.66
N VAL A 174 -6.14 -14.89 8.24
CA VAL A 174 -6.27 -14.50 9.65
C VAL A 174 -6.40 -13.00 9.80
N ASP A 175 -7.03 -12.57 10.89
CA ASP A 175 -7.03 -11.17 11.30
C ASP A 175 -5.59 -10.70 11.58
N ALA A 176 -5.20 -9.55 11.04
CA ALA A 176 -3.85 -9.02 11.18
C ALA A 176 -3.63 -8.19 12.45
N ASP A 177 -4.69 -7.65 13.06
CA ASP A 177 -4.54 -6.74 14.22
C ASP A 177 -5.72 -6.64 15.19
N GLY A 178 -6.76 -7.47 15.05
CA GLY A 178 -7.82 -7.62 16.04
C GLY A 178 -8.83 -6.45 16.07
N GLN A 179 -8.74 -5.48 15.17
CA GLN A 179 -9.55 -4.27 15.20
C GLN A 179 -10.13 -3.88 13.84
N ASP A 180 -11.36 -3.37 13.85
CA ASP A 180 -11.92 -2.72 12.68
C ASP A 180 -11.35 -1.32 12.53
N ARG A 181 -10.95 -0.99 11.31
CA ARG A 181 -10.63 0.37 10.95
C ARG A 181 -11.89 1.23 11.09
N LYS A 182 -11.69 2.49 11.51
CA LYS A 182 -12.74 3.49 11.60
C LYS A 182 -12.25 4.77 10.95
N PHE A 183 -12.88 5.18 9.85
CA PHE A 183 -12.59 6.46 9.23
C PHE A 183 -13.76 7.43 9.44
N LEU A 184 -13.66 8.30 10.45
CA LEU A 184 -14.62 9.36 10.71
C LEU A 184 -14.57 10.42 9.60
N ASN A 185 -15.73 10.91 9.16
CA ASN A 185 -15.85 11.97 8.16
C ASN A 185 -14.95 13.20 8.43
N ARG A 186 -14.83 13.62 9.70
CA ARG A 186 -13.95 14.73 10.11
C ARG A 186 -12.48 14.54 9.72
N MET A 187 -12.01 13.29 9.57
CA MET A 187 -10.62 12.97 9.21
C MET A 187 -10.27 13.22 7.74
N TYR A 188 -11.23 13.63 6.91
CA TYR A 188 -10.90 14.19 5.59
C TYR A 188 -10.10 15.51 5.69
N ARG A 189 -10.20 16.23 6.82
CA ARG A 189 -9.37 17.40 7.12
C ARG A 189 -8.63 17.17 8.43
N LEU A 190 -7.31 17.30 8.42
CA LEU A 190 -6.52 17.11 9.63
C LEU A 190 -6.75 18.28 10.60
N PRO A 191 -6.83 18.04 11.92
CA PRO A 191 -6.97 19.11 12.88
C PRO A 191 -5.70 19.97 12.92
N ILE A 192 -5.87 21.25 13.22
CA ILE A 192 -4.75 22.11 13.60
C ILE A 192 -4.24 21.67 14.98
N PRO A 193 -2.93 21.48 15.22
CA PRO A 193 -2.41 21.11 16.53
C PRO A 193 -2.78 22.13 17.61
N ASP A 194 -3.16 21.67 18.82
CA ASP A 194 -3.59 22.54 19.92
C ASP A 194 -2.51 23.54 20.36
N ALA A 195 -1.24 23.20 20.19
CA ALA A 195 -0.14 24.13 20.46
C ALA A 195 -0.17 25.35 19.53
N GLU A 196 -0.50 25.16 18.24
CA GLU A 196 -0.61 26.24 17.26
C GLU A 196 -1.80 27.15 17.58
N LEU A 197 -2.96 26.58 17.93
CA LEU A 197 -4.15 27.34 18.34
C LEU A 197 -3.92 28.16 19.60
N ARG A 198 -3.13 27.64 20.55
CA ARG A 198 -2.79 28.36 21.78
C ARG A 198 -1.86 29.55 21.52
N ASN A 199 -0.90 29.38 20.61
CA ASN A 199 0.12 30.39 20.31
C ASN A 199 -0.35 31.45 19.30
N ASN A 200 -1.23 31.09 18.36
CA ASN A 200 -1.71 31.99 17.32
C ASN A 200 -3.21 32.26 17.46
N LYS A 201 -3.57 33.45 17.98
CA LYS A 201 -4.97 33.85 18.17
C LYS A 201 -5.69 34.25 16.87
N ALA A 202 -4.99 34.33 15.74
CA ALA A 202 -5.59 34.66 14.45
C ALA A 202 -6.16 33.43 13.72
N ILE A 203 -5.88 32.22 14.21
CA ILE A 203 -6.41 30.97 13.65
C ILE A 203 -7.43 30.35 14.60
N GLN A 204 -8.37 29.62 14.01
CA GLN A 204 -9.37 28.84 14.74
C GLN A 204 -9.37 27.42 14.20
N GLN A 205 -9.80 26.48 15.04
CA GLN A 205 -9.95 25.10 14.62
C GLN A 205 -11.07 24.98 13.56
N PHE A 206 -10.94 23.94 12.74
CA PHE A 206 -11.97 23.52 11.81
C PHE A 206 -13.25 23.06 12.54
N PRO A 207 -14.46 23.48 12.10
CA PRO A 207 -15.71 23.23 12.84
C PRO A 207 -15.96 21.78 13.29
N GLU A 208 -15.60 20.80 12.46
CA GLU A 208 -15.77 19.37 12.71
C GLU A 208 -14.83 18.79 13.79
N TRP A 209 -13.92 19.62 14.32
CA TRP A 209 -12.96 19.27 15.37
C TRP A 209 -13.21 20.03 16.70
N ASN A 210 -14.29 20.81 16.79
CA ASN A 210 -14.70 21.46 18.04
C ASN A 210 -15.56 20.49 18.87
N PHE A 211 -15.10 20.12 20.07
CA PHE A 211 -15.82 19.27 21.04
C PHE A 211 -15.88 19.94 22.41
#